data_AF-A0A971UIP9-F1
#
_entry.id   AF-A0A971UIP9-F1
#
_cell.length_a   1.000
_cell.length_b   1.000
_cell.length_c   1.000
_cell.angle_alpha   90.00
_cell.angle_beta   90.00
_cell.angle_gamma   90.00
#
_symmetry.space_group_name_H-M   'P 1'
#
loop_
_entity.id
_entity.type
_entity.pdbx_description
1 polymer ?
#
loop_
_entity_poly.entity_id
_entity_poly.type
_entity_poly.pdbx_seq_one_letter_code
_entity_poly.pdbx_strand_id
1 'polypeptide(L)'
;MRRRRIDAWDGNLNARAPDGEGGRWDDVDNRAVSYTLGEEDLGRWMHIAVTWQKLTDTTMEMLLYVDGVLKDTALEMVWQEPGANFYLGGGNDGNTYGIGAFDELGIWSRQLDATEIQEIFVQGVPEPSTIVLFLMGAGAFAMLRLRRRKR
;
A
#
# COMPACT_ATOMS: atom_id res chain seq x y z
N MET A 1 -19.48 18.65 -22.44
CA MET A 1 -18.81 17.68 -21.55
C MET A 1 -17.30 17.81 -21.80
N ARG A 2 -16.58 18.61 -21.01
CA ARG A 2 -15.13 18.81 -21.21
C ARG A 2 -14.42 17.53 -20.77
N ARG A 3 -13.84 16.79 -21.72
CA ARG A 3 -12.85 15.76 -21.42
C ARG A 3 -11.69 16.47 -20.71
N ARG A 4 -11.54 16.22 -19.41
CA ARG A 4 -10.33 16.66 -18.70
C ARG A 4 -9.18 15.83 -19.27
N ARG A 5 -8.26 16.57 -19.88
CA ARG A 5 -7.03 16.09 -20.48
C ARG A 5 -6.09 15.71 -19.30
N ILE A 6 -5.27 14.68 -19.48
CA ILE A 6 -4.48 13.98 -18.44
C ILE A 6 -3.31 14.81 -17.87
N ASP A 7 -3.19 16.06 -18.30
CA ASP A 7 -2.11 17.04 -18.10
C ASP A 7 -2.33 17.97 -16.89
N ALA A 8 -3.23 17.62 -15.97
CA ALA A 8 -3.43 18.34 -14.72
C ALA A 8 -3.43 17.36 -13.54
N TRP A 9 -2.28 16.75 -13.28
CA TRP A 9 -1.97 16.17 -11.99
C TRP A 9 -0.99 17.10 -11.27
N ASP A 10 -1.39 17.57 -10.11
CA ASP A 10 -0.67 18.40 -9.15
C ASP A 10 0.44 17.63 -8.39
N GLY A 11 0.74 16.40 -8.83
CA GLY A 11 2.11 15.89 -8.84
C GLY A 11 2.61 15.18 -7.59
N ASN A 12 1.76 14.86 -6.61
CA ASN A 12 2.25 14.17 -5.41
C ASN A 12 1.71 12.74 -5.29
N LEU A 13 2.63 11.78 -5.14
CA LEU A 13 2.33 10.50 -4.51
C LEU A 13 2.20 10.76 -3.01
N ASN A 14 1.06 10.39 -2.42
CA ASN A 14 0.82 10.58 -1.00
C ASN A 14 0.37 9.28 -0.37
N ALA A 15 0.85 9.00 0.83
CA ALA A 15 0.29 7.97 1.68
C ALA A 15 0.03 8.52 3.09
N ARG A 16 -1.12 8.13 3.64
CA ARG A 16 -1.61 8.63 4.92
C ARG A 16 -2.27 7.49 5.70
N ALA A 17 -2.08 7.49 7.01
CA ALA A 17 -2.89 6.69 7.91
C ALA A 17 -4.19 7.46 8.26
N PRO A 18 -5.39 6.89 8.00
CA PRO A 18 -6.64 7.58 8.28
C PRO A 18 -6.80 7.84 9.79
N ASP A 19 -7.06 9.09 10.19
CA ASP A 19 -7.23 9.50 11.59
C ASP A 19 -8.65 9.39 12.14
N GLY A 20 -9.59 8.88 11.34
CA GLY A 20 -11.00 8.80 11.74
C GLY A 20 -11.72 10.15 11.85
N GLU A 21 -11.03 11.29 11.78
CA GLU A 21 -11.58 12.65 11.93
C GLU A 21 -11.58 13.48 10.63
N GLY A 22 -11.52 12.84 9.47
CA GLY A 22 -11.68 13.53 8.18
C GLY A 22 -10.43 14.28 7.71
N GLY A 23 -9.27 13.93 8.24
CA GLY A 23 -7.99 14.03 7.55
C GLY A 23 -7.62 15.40 6.97
N ARG A 24 -7.16 16.32 7.81
CA ARG A 24 -6.56 17.58 7.34
C ARG A 24 -5.10 17.35 6.91
N TRP A 25 -4.70 17.79 5.71
CA TRP A 25 -3.35 17.56 5.15
C TRP A 25 -2.24 18.39 5.83
N ASP A 26 -2.61 19.30 6.72
CA ASP A 26 -1.77 20.23 7.48
C ASP A 26 -1.59 19.80 8.95
N ASP A 27 -2.06 18.61 9.34
CA ASP A 27 -1.84 18.09 10.68
C ASP A 27 -0.39 17.62 10.86
N VAL A 28 0.33 18.28 11.77
CA VAL A 28 1.73 18.01 12.07
C VAL A 28 1.89 16.69 12.83
N ASP A 29 0.86 16.27 13.56
CA ASP A 29 0.86 15.06 14.40
C ASP A 29 0.50 13.79 13.58
N ASN A 30 -0.11 13.97 12.40
CA ASN A 30 -0.51 12.90 11.49
C ASN A 30 -0.09 13.17 10.03
N ARG A 31 1.16 13.65 9.86
CA ARG A 31 1.72 14.05 8.57
C ARG A 31 1.73 12.87 7.57
N ALA A 32 1.16 13.08 6.39
CA ALA A 32 1.31 12.15 5.27
C ALA A 32 2.78 12.11 4.78
N VAL A 33 3.24 10.93 4.36
CA VAL A 33 4.48 10.84 3.54
C VAL A 33 4.13 11.18 2.10
N SER A 34 5.02 11.93 1.44
CA SER A 34 4.78 12.39 0.08
C SER A 34 6.03 12.41 -0.78
N TYR A 35 5.84 12.24 -2.09
CA TYR A 35 6.88 12.43 -3.09
C TYR A 35 6.30 13.16 -4.30
N THR A 36 6.90 14.29 -4.65
CA THR A 36 6.53 15.04 -5.85
C THR A 36 7.17 14.40 -7.08
N LEU A 37 6.33 13.98 -8.02
CA LEU A 37 6.74 13.48 -9.32
C LEU A 37 7.18 14.62 -10.23
N GLY A 38 8.31 14.40 -10.90
CA GLY A 38 8.79 15.28 -11.97
C GLY A 38 8.10 14.98 -13.31
N GLU A 39 8.33 15.82 -14.32
CA GLU A 39 7.87 15.54 -15.69
C GLU A 39 8.47 14.23 -16.24
N GLU A 40 9.69 13.90 -15.83
CA GLU A 40 10.40 12.68 -16.17
C GLU A 40 9.77 11.41 -15.59
N ASP A 41 8.94 11.56 -14.56
CA ASP A 41 8.25 10.45 -13.90
C ASP A 41 6.92 10.11 -14.58
N LEU A 42 6.43 10.97 -15.48
CA LEU A 42 5.14 10.77 -16.12
C LEU A 42 5.21 9.70 -17.22
N GLY A 43 4.31 8.72 -17.13
CA GLY A 43 4.15 7.67 -18.15
C GLY A 43 5.18 6.54 -18.08
N ARG A 44 6.09 6.54 -17.10
CA ARG A 44 6.98 5.40 -16.79
C ARG A 44 6.35 4.49 -15.74
N TRP A 45 6.74 3.22 -15.77
CA TRP A 45 6.53 2.32 -14.64
C TRP A 45 7.42 2.74 -13.48
N MET A 46 6.84 2.72 -12.29
CA MET A 46 7.52 3.06 -11.03
C MET A 46 7.14 2.03 -10.00
N HIS A 47 8.11 1.60 -9.20
CA HIS A 47 7.82 0.81 -8.00
C HIS A 47 7.59 1.76 -6.84
N ILE A 48 6.41 1.68 -6.23
CA ILE A 48 6.02 2.51 -5.08
C ILE A 48 5.78 1.59 -3.90
N ALA A 49 6.50 1.81 -2.80
CA ALA A 49 6.27 1.10 -1.56
C ALA A 49 6.04 2.07 -0.41
N VAL A 50 5.02 1.79 0.38
CA VAL A 50 4.72 2.50 1.63
C VAL A 50 4.79 1.48 2.75
N THR A 51 5.64 1.74 3.73
CA THR A 51 5.73 0.90 4.92
C THR A 51 5.27 1.71 6.13
N TRP A 52 4.69 1.02 7.11
CA TRP A 52 4.34 1.63 8.38
C TRP A 52 4.48 0.60 9.49
N GLN A 53 4.79 1.06 10.70
CA GLN A 53 4.81 0.21 11.88
C GLN A 53 4.30 0.94 13.12
N LYS A 54 3.58 0.19 13.96
CA LYS A 54 3.23 0.63 15.32
C LYS A 54 4.49 0.59 16.18
N LEU A 55 4.89 1.73 16.74
CA LEU A 55 6.04 1.84 17.65
C LEU A 55 5.60 1.69 19.11
N THR A 56 4.48 2.31 19.47
CA THR A 56 3.85 2.20 20.80
C THR A 56 2.33 2.13 20.65
N ASP A 57 1.58 2.02 21.75
CA ASP A 57 0.12 2.07 21.71
C ASP A 57 -0.45 3.37 21.14
N THR A 58 0.35 4.43 21.10
CA THR A 58 -0.05 5.77 20.64
C THR A 58 0.81 6.31 19.51
N THR A 59 1.85 5.59 19.07
CA THR A 59 2.76 6.09 18.03
C THR A 59 3.06 5.09 16.92
N MET A 60 3.32 5.61 15.73
CA MET A 60 3.77 4.88 14.55
C MET A 60 4.83 5.64 13.77
N GLU A 61 5.41 4.97 12.79
CA GLU A 61 6.17 5.61 11.72
C GLU A 61 5.68 5.13 10.36
N MET A 62 5.92 5.95 9.33
CA MET A 62 5.61 5.66 7.94
C MET A 62 6.77 6.10 7.03
N LEU A 63 7.07 5.27 6.03
CA LEU A 63 8.15 5.51 5.09
C LEU A 63 7.63 5.32 3.66
N LEU A 64 8.06 6.20 2.75
CA LEU A 64 7.74 6.15 1.32
C LEU A 64 9.00 5.87 0.52
N TYR A 65 8.94 4.84 -0.32
CA TYR A 65 9.99 4.46 -1.24
C TYR A 65 9.48 4.55 -2.68
N VAL A 66 10.35 5.02 -3.57
CA VAL A 66 10.13 5.06 -5.02
C VAL A 66 11.35 4.47 -5.71
N ASP A 67 11.12 3.49 -6.58
CA ASP A 67 12.17 2.75 -7.31
C ASP A 67 13.25 2.20 -6.34
N GLY A 68 12.80 1.67 -5.20
CA GLY A 68 13.66 1.09 -4.15
C GLY A 68 14.31 2.12 -3.22
N VAL A 69 14.21 3.41 -3.52
CA VAL A 69 14.89 4.49 -2.77
C VAL A 69 13.93 5.19 -1.82
N LEU A 70 14.34 5.36 -0.55
CA LEU A 70 13.60 6.13 0.44
C LEU A 70 13.47 7.60 0.01
N LYS A 71 12.23 8.09 -0.07
CA LYS A 71 11.91 9.47 -0.48
C LYS A 71 11.44 10.33 0.68
N ASP A 72 10.71 9.76 1.63
CA ASP A 72 10.16 10.51 2.76
C ASP A 72 9.94 9.61 3.99
N THR A 73 10.03 10.22 5.16
CA THR A 73 9.85 9.58 6.47
C THR A 73 8.98 10.44 7.37
N ALA A 74 7.92 9.86 7.90
CA ALA A 74 7.14 10.45 8.97
C ALA A 74 7.34 9.61 10.24
N LEU A 75 8.09 10.14 11.19
CA LEU A 75 8.48 9.47 12.42
C LEU A 75 7.61 9.96 13.58
N GLU A 76 7.40 9.10 14.57
CA GLU A 76 6.68 9.42 15.81
C GLU A 76 5.26 10.00 15.61
N MET A 77 4.59 9.62 14.52
CA MET A 77 3.20 10.01 14.25
C MET A 77 2.25 9.37 15.26
N VAL A 78 1.08 9.95 15.45
CA VAL A 78 0.01 9.34 16.27
C VAL A 78 -0.43 8.00 15.66
N TRP A 79 -0.54 6.96 16.50
CA TRP A 79 -1.05 5.65 16.08
C TRP A 79 -2.49 5.76 15.58
N GLN A 80 -2.71 5.27 14.37
CA GLN A 80 -4.02 5.13 13.76
C GLN A 80 -4.33 3.66 13.54
N GLU A 81 -5.48 3.23 14.06
CA GLU A 81 -5.95 1.85 13.86
C GLU A 81 -6.34 1.65 12.39
N PRO A 82 -5.70 0.72 11.66
CA PRO A 82 -6.02 0.51 10.26
C PRO A 82 -7.43 -0.05 10.10
N GLY A 83 -8.18 0.52 9.15
CA GLY A 83 -9.49 0.00 8.77
C GLY A 83 -9.42 -1.31 7.97
N ALA A 84 -10.59 -1.87 7.66
CA ALA A 84 -10.68 -3.11 6.87
C ALA A 84 -10.55 -2.91 5.35
N ASN A 85 -10.50 -1.66 4.88
CA ASN A 85 -10.52 -1.32 3.46
C ASN A 85 -9.17 -0.73 3.04
N PHE A 86 -8.69 -1.18 1.88
CA PHE A 86 -7.56 -0.59 1.18
C PHE A 86 -8.06 0.02 -0.13
N TYR A 87 -7.64 1.25 -0.41
CA TYR A 87 -8.05 1.99 -1.61
C TYR A 87 -6.83 2.33 -2.46
N LEU A 88 -6.93 2.12 -3.78
CA LEU A 88 -5.86 2.37 -4.75
C LEU A 88 -6.42 3.15 -5.94
N GLY A 89 -5.68 4.16 -6.42
CA GLY A 89 -6.09 4.97 -7.57
C GLY A 89 -7.31 5.87 -7.32
N GLY A 90 -7.62 6.14 -6.04
CA GLY A 90 -8.87 6.77 -5.61
C GLY A 90 -9.84 5.75 -5.01
N GLY A 91 -11.03 6.18 -4.60
CA GLY A 91 -12.08 5.27 -4.12
C GLY A 91 -12.45 5.38 -2.63
N ASN A 92 -11.68 6.12 -1.83
CA ASN A 92 -12.19 6.64 -0.56
C ASN A 92 -12.83 8.02 -0.79
N ASP A 93 -13.89 8.33 -0.04
CA ASP A 93 -14.55 9.64 -0.12
C ASP A 93 -13.55 10.75 0.18
N GLY A 94 -13.50 11.76 -0.69
CA GLY A 94 -12.55 12.87 -0.61
C GLY A 94 -11.21 12.66 -1.33
N ASN A 95 -10.92 11.45 -1.83
CA ASN A 95 -9.70 11.22 -2.63
C ASN A 95 -9.86 11.72 -4.07
N THR A 96 -8.83 12.36 -4.59
CA THR A 96 -8.68 12.58 -6.04
C THR A 96 -8.42 11.24 -6.72
N TYR A 97 -9.14 10.94 -7.80
CA TYR A 97 -8.88 9.73 -8.59
C TYR A 97 -7.52 9.84 -9.28
N GLY A 98 -6.71 8.80 -9.08
CA GLY A 98 -5.45 8.62 -9.81
C GLY A 98 -5.74 8.16 -11.24
N ILE A 99 -4.89 8.59 -12.18
CA ILE A 99 -4.93 8.12 -13.56
C ILE A 99 -3.62 7.40 -13.84
N GLY A 100 -3.67 6.08 -13.98
CA GLY A 100 -2.49 5.25 -14.20
C GLY A 100 -2.83 3.78 -14.38
N ALA A 101 -1.83 2.99 -14.76
CA ALA A 101 -1.88 1.53 -14.72
C ALA A 101 -1.19 1.04 -13.44
N PHE A 102 -1.68 -0.05 -12.88
CA PHE A 102 -1.12 -0.70 -11.69
C PHE A 102 -0.87 -2.17 -12.04
N ASP A 103 0.26 -2.69 -11.57
CA ASP A 103 0.61 -4.11 -11.69
C ASP A 103 1.36 -4.55 -10.42
N GLU A 104 1.41 -5.86 -10.18
CA GLU A 104 2.12 -6.49 -9.06
C GLU A 104 1.78 -5.89 -7.68
N LEU A 105 0.50 -5.79 -7.33
CA LEU A 105 0.07 -5.29 -6.02
C LEU A 105 0.38 -6.30 -4.91
N GLY A 106 1.20 -5.90 -3.94
CA GLY A 106 1.51 -6.67 -2.72
C GLY A 106 1.07 -5.96 -1.43
N ILE A 107 0.65 -6.73 -0.42
CA ILE A 107 0.35 -6.26 0.94
C ILE A 107 1.00 -7.21 1.95
N TRP A 108 1.71 -6.67 2.94
CA TRP A 108 2.43 -7.43 3.96
C TRP A 108 1.86 -7.17 5.35
N SER A 109 1.93 -8.19 6.22
CA SER A 109 1.47 -8.10 7.62
C SER A 109 2.53 -7.56 8.59
N ARG A 110 3.66 -7.06 8.05
CA ARG A 110 4.77 -6.47 8.80
C ARG A 110 5.41 -5.36 7.98
N GLN A 111 6.17 -4.51 8.65
CA GLN A 111 7.04 -3.58 7.96
C GLN A 111 8.13 -4.34 7.19
N LEU A 112 8.36 -3.93 5.95
CA LEU A 112 9.50 -4.36 5.16
C LEU A 112 10.65 -3.38 5.38
N ASP A 113 11.87 -3.92 5.44
CA ASP A 113 13.07 -3.08 5.53
C ASP A 113 13.54 -2.60 4.14
N ALA A 114 14.51 -1.67 4.12
CA ALA A 114 15.01 -1.09 2.88
C ALA A 114 15.63 -2.12 1.92
N THR A 115 16.22 -3.21 2.43
CA THR A 115 16.80 -4.27 1.61
C THR A 115 15.69 -5.06 0.93
N GLU A 116 14.65 -5.44 1.67
CA GLU A 116 13.50 -6.16 1.14
C GLU A 116 12.75 -5.33 0.10
N ILE A 117 12.59 -4.03 0.33
CA ILE A 117 12.00 -3.10 -0.64
C ILE A 117 12.85 -3.02 -1.92
N GLN A 118 14.17 -2.96 -1.79
CA GLN A 118 15.09 -2.95 -2.92
C GLN A 118 15.04 -4.28 -3.69
N GLU A 119 14.92 -5.42 -2.99
CA GLU A 119 14.77 -6.73 -3.60
C GLU A 119 13.47 -6.83 -4.41
N ILE A 120 12.34 -6.40 -3.84
CA ILE A 120 11.04 -6.38 -4.53
C ILE A 120 11.10 -5.46 -5.75
N PHE A 121 11.74 -4.29 -5.65
CA PHE A 121 11.90 -3.40 -6.80
C PHE A 121 12.65 -4.08 -7.96
N VAL A 122 13.70 -4.85 -7.66
CA VAL A 122 14.55 -5.50 -8.68
C VAL A 122 13.92 -6.78 -9.22
N GLN A 123 13.22 -7.54 -8.36
CA GLN A 123 12.76 -8.90 -8.67
C GLN A 123 11.25 -9.00 -8.93
N GLY A 124 10.48 -7.94 -8.64
CA GLY A 124 9.02 -7.95 -8.64
C GLY A 124 8.44 -8.50 -7.32
N VAL A 125 7.12 -8.43 -7.19
CA VAL A 125 6.43 -9.00 -6.02
C VAL A 125 6.53 -10.52 -6.04
N PRO A 126 7.03 -11.18 -4.97
CA PRO A 126 7.11 -12.64 -4.94
C PRO A 126 5.72 -13.27 -5.08
N GLU A 127 5.53 -14.05 -6.14
CA GLU A 127 4.31 -14.83 -6.33
C GLU A 127 4.15 -15.85 -5.18
N PRO A 128 2.98 -15.95 -4.54
CA PRO A 128 2.76 -16.97 -3.54
C PRO A 128 2.96 -18.34 -4.18
N SER A 129 3.99 -19.06 -3.72
CA SER A 129 4.38 -20.33 -4.32
C SER A 129 3.16 -21.22 -4.51
N THR A 130 2.95 -21.73 -5.72
CA THR A 130 1.77 -22.54 -6.09
C THR A 130 1.58 -23.72 -5.14
N ILE A 131 2.66 -24.21 -4.54
CA ILE A 131 2.68 -25.26 -3.53
C ILE A 131 1.87 -24.88 -2.28
N VAL A 132 1.98 -23.65 -1.77
CA VAL A 132 1.17 -23.19 -0.61
C VAL A 132 -0.31 -23.09 -0.98
N LEU A 133 -0.63 -22.62 -2.21
CA LEU A 133 -2.00 -22.57 -2.70
C LEU A 133 -2.62 -23.98 -2.82
N PHE A 134 -1.85 -24.97 -3.29
CA PHE A 134 -2.28 -26.37 -3.36
C PHE A 134 -2.44 -27.02 -1.98
N LEU A 135 -1.55 -26.73 -1.02
CA LEU A 135 -1.64 -27.27 0.33
C LEU A 135 -2.84 -26.70 1.10
N MET A 136 -3.17 -25.42 0.90
CA MET A 136 -4.36 -24.78 1.48
C MET A 136 -5.66 -25.31 0.85
N GLY A 137 -5.67 -25.57 -0.46
CA GLY A 137 -6.83 -26.15 -1.16
C GLY A 137 -7.09 -27.63 -0.83
N ALA A 138 -6.03 -28.43 -0.66
CA ALA A 138 -6.15 -29.86 -0.32
C ALA A 138 -6.69 -30.09 1.10
N GLY A 139 -6.36 -29.22 2.05
CA GLY A 139 -6.88 -29.27 3.43
C GLY A 139 -8.41 -29.14 3.49
N ALA A 140 -9.01 -28.29 2.67
CA ALA A 140 -10.46 -28.11 2.60
C ALA A 140 -11.19 -29.35 2.04
N PHE A 141 -10.61 -30.02 1.03
CA PHE A 141 -11.18 -31.23 0.44
C PHE A 141 -11.08 -32.46 1.35
N ALA A 142 -10.02 -32.59 2.14
CA ALA A 142 -9.86 -33.66 3.12
C ALA A 142 -10.90 -33.55 4.26
N MET A 143 -11.18 -32.33 4.73
CA MET A 143 -12.16 -32.08 5.79
C MET A 143 -13.61 -32.36 5.35
N LEU A 144 -13.94 -32.10 4.08
CA LEU A 144 -15.25 -32.41 3.49
C LEU A 144 -15.48 -33.92 3.30
N ARG A 145 -14.42 -34.71 3.02
CA ARG A 145 -14.54 -36.18 2.92
C ARG A 145 -14.76 -36.87 4.26
N LEU A 146 -14.20 -36.33 5.35
CA LEU A 146 -14.37 -36.92 6.68
C LEU A 146 -15.76 -36.68 7.30
N ARG A 147 -16.48 -35.64 6.85
CA ARG A 147 -17.86 -35.38 7.28
C ARG A 147 -18.90 -36.33 6.66
N ARG A 148 -18.61 -36.96 5.52
CA ARG A 148 -19.53 -37.90 4.85
C ARG A 148 -19.43 -39.34 5.36
N ARG A 149 -18.44 -39.68 6.20
CA ARG A 149 -18.19 -41.04 6.70
C ARG A 149 -18.76 -41.31 8.10
N LYS A 150 -19.41 -40.33 8.74
CA LYS A 150 -20.03 -40.45 10.08
C LYS A 150 -21.55 -40.28 10.05
N ARG A 151 -22.24 -40.83 9.05
CA ARG A 151 -23.69 -41.06 9.09
C ARG A 151 -23.98 -42.51 8.81
#